data_AF-A0AA96UJK3-F1
#
_entry.id   AF-A0AA96UJK3-F1
#
_cell.length_a   1.000
_cell.length_b   1.000
_cell.length_c   1.000
_cell.angle_alpha   90.00
_cell.angle_beta   90.00
_cell.angle_gamma   90.00
#
_symmetry.space_group_name_H-M   'P 1'
#
loop_
_entity.id
_entity.type
_entity.pdbx_description
1 polymer ?
#
loop_
_entity_poly.entity_id
_entity_poly.type
_entity_poly.pdbx_seq_one_letter_code
_entity_poly.pdbx_strand_id
1 'polypeptide(L)'
;MTTREQAIEAAHQWINGAKPEEQWHRIGVHEFELGWVLWPVLPAAGPDPATGERRAPAEIGTACAVVDRETGELTHWPSVPVDEVVQLYRDKLGAGSYDPSRPPLVGPGASAVLGYRDAQGEEQSLFLLSTPGTGHPEVRAWRTLQERGVRPEDVLSVYTDLRPCELPGGYCAAVLLAELPVASFSYGHDYGPRYDRRAAAVRALTDATEESFRAAGRPVPPRPNRVPFPRAVPAADAERDAALGRRLAGLFGAEGVHRADADDAAASPLPEAARQTLVWAGLPVRVEGFFALVPGLPDVAGHLAAVGRGARVPDRVRAVLAEYVLLGTDGHALVAVQCTAEGAGRVWAVDPDNGTGRYLNADLNSYLRCLALLAERRPALRGLDPYAAAGVVDAFQRELAALDGTVFDDPENWWAVVVEQLWDGML
;
A
#
# COMPACT_ATOMS: atom_id res chain seq x y z
N MET A 1 -0.96 21.55 15.04
CA MET A 1 0.21 22.23 14.44
C MET A 1 1.22 22.49 15.53
N THR A 2 2.34 21.80 15.46
CA THR A 2 3.49 21.90 16.36
C THR A 2 4.25 23.20 16.08
N THR A 3 4.73 23.88 17.12
CA THR A 3 5.59 25.07 16.98
C THR A 3 7.07 24.69 16.97
N ARG A 4 7.92 25.58 16.48
CA ARG A 4 9.39 25.38 16.51
C ARG A 4 9.92 25.13 17.93
N GLU A 5 9.32 25.79 18.93
CA GLU A 5 9.70 25.62 20.34
C GLU A 5 9.36 24.22 20.85
N GLN A 6 8.17 23.70 20.52
CA GLN A 6 7.74 22.35 20.86
C GLN A 6 8.62 21.27 20.20
N ALA A 7 9.06 21.50 18.96
CA ALA A 7 9.98 20.59 18.28
C ALA A 7 11.37 20.55 18.93
N ILE A 8 11.87 21.71 19.39
CA ILE A 8 13.14 21.79 20.13
C ILE A 8 13.02 21.11 21.49
N GLU A 9 11.89 21.28 22.19
CA GLU A 9 11.62 20.61 23.46
C GLU A 9 11.61 19.08 23.32
N ALA A 10 10.92 18.56 22.31
CA ALA A 10 10.92 17.13 21.98
C ALA A 10 12.34 16.62 21.69
N ALA A 11 13.16 17.43 21.01
CA ALA A 11 14.55 17.10 20.75
C ALA A 11 15.40 17.08 22.04
N HIS A 12 15.18 17.99 22.98
CA HIS A 12 15.85 17.98 24.29
C HIS A 12 15.48 16.73 25.08
N GLN A 13 14.20 16.36 25.09
CA GLN A 13 13.74 15.13 25.76
C GLN A 13 14.38 13.88 25.15
N TRP A 14 14.53 13.85 23.83
CA TRP A 14 15.16 12.72 23.13
C TRP A 14 16.69 12.67 23.31
N ILE A 15 17.40 13.76 23.03
CA ILE A 15 18.88 13.80 22.98
C ILE A 15 19.48 13.90 24.40
N ASN A 16 18.90 14.77 25.23
CA ASN A 16 19.45 15.14 26.52
C ASN A 16 18.75 14.43 27.69
N GLY A 17 17.49 14.03 27.52
CA GLY A 17 16.73 13.29 28.52
C GLY A 17 16.70 14.04 29.86
N ALA A 18 16.87 13.31 30.96
CA ALA A 18 16.90 13.86 32.32
C ALA A 18 18.30 14.35 32.76
N LYS A 19 19.25 14.52 31.84
CA LYS A 19 20.60 14.98 32.19
C LYS A 19 20.56 16.42 32.71
N PRO A 20 21.45 16.81 33.63
CA PRO A 20 21.63 18.21 34.03
C PRO A 20 21.94 19.10 32.82
N GLU A 21 21.46 20.35 32.84
CA GLU A 21 21.63 21.30 31.72
C GLU A 21 23.10 21.51 31.32
N GLU A 22 24.04 21.39 32.27
CA GLU A 22 25.47 21.53 32.01
C GLU A 22 26.03 20.41 31.12
N GLN A 23 25.29 19.31 30.96
CA GLN A 23 25.66 18.13 30.15
C GLN A 23 24.83 18.00 28.87
N TRP A 24 24.03 19.03 28.52
CA TRP A 24 23.21 19.00 27.33
C TRP A 24 24.05 19.15 26.06
N HIS A 25 23.81 18.25 25.11
CA HIS A 25 24.23 18.45 23.74
C HIS A 25 23.45 19.62 23.15
N ARG A 26 24.16 20.47 22.39
CA ARG A 26 23.52 21.47 21.54
C ARG A 26 22.73 20.77 20.45
N ILE A 27 21.56 21.29 20.13
CA ILE A 27 20.67 20.70 19.12
C ILE A 27 20.78 21.49 17.83
N GLY A 28 21.16 20.81 16.75
CA GLY A 28 21.06 21.34 15.40
C GLY A 28 19.62 21.22 14.93
N VAL A 29 19.10 22.28 14.32
CA VAL A 29 17.70 22.36 13.87
C VAL A 29 17.68 22.84 12.43
N HIS A 30 17.00 22.10 11.56
CA HIS A 30 16.69 22.53 10.20
C HIS A 30 15.19 22.43 9.97
N GLU A 31 14.56 23.56 9.62
CA GLU A 31 13.13 23.64 9.36
C GLU A 31 12.82 23.43 7.87
N PHE A 32 11.83 22.60 7.57
CA PHE A 32 11.32 22.37 6.22
C PHE A 32 9.79 22.32 6.22
N GLU A 33 9.15 22.10 5.08
CA GLU A 33 7.69 22.22 4.90
C GLU A 33 6.86 21.19 5.71
N LEU A 34 7.43 20.05 6.11
CA LEU A 34 6.73 19.01 6.88
C LEU A 34 7.16 18.92 8.35
N GLY A 35 8.13 19.73 8.81
CA GLY A 35 8.64 19.61 10.18
C GLY A 35 10.02 20.21 10.43
N TRP A 36 10.72 19.60 11.40
CA TRP A 36 12.10 19.96 11.77
C TRP A 36 12.97 18.72 11.83
N VAL A 37 14.12 18.74 11.15
CA VAL A 37 15.19 17.77 11.34
C VAL A 37 16.06 18.23 12.51
N LEU A 38 16.33 17.31 13.43
CA LEU A 38 16.96 17.54 14.71
C LEU A 38 18.12 16.55 14.89
N TRP A 39 19.27 17.03 15.34
CA TRP A 39 20.43 16.19 15.59
C TRP A 39 21.30 16.75 16.73
N PRO A 40 22.02 15.90 17.47
CA PRO A 40 23.01 16.37 18.43
C PRO A 40 24.21 16.98 17.71
N VAL A 41 24.55 18.23 18.05
CA VAL A 41 25.80 18.87 17.66
C VAL A 41 26.87 18.42 18.65
N LEU A 42 27.67 17.44 18.25
CA LEU A 42 28.82 17.00 19.02
C LEU A 42 29.88 18.13 19.10
N PRO A 43 30.51 18.35 20.26
CA PRO A 43 31.67 19.21 20.35
C PRO A 43 32.75 18.72 19.38
N ALA A 44 33.46 19.64 18.71
CA ALA A 44 34.61 19.27 17.89
C ALA A 44 35.59 18.44 18.73
N ALA A 45 35.99 17.27 18.23
CA ALA A 45 36.95 16.43 18.93
C ALA A 45 38.22 17.25 19.23
N GLY A 46 38.52 17.43 20.52
CA GLY A 46 39.79 18.01 20.95
C GLY A 46 40.96 17.14 20.47
N PRO A 47 42.16 17.71 20.26
CA PRO A 47 43.34 16.94 19.89
C PRO A 47 43.66 15.88 20.95
N ASP A 48 44.15 14.72 20.51
CA ASP A 48 44.54 13.63 21.40
C ASP A 48 45.69 14.09 22.34
N PRO A 49 45.54 13.99 23.67
CA PRO A 49 46.57 14.44 24.61
C PRO A 49 47.88 13.63 24.55
N ALA A 50 47.90 12.46 23.92
CA ALA A 50 49.10 11.64 23.76
C ALA A 50 49.85 11.87 22.43
N THR A 51 49.15 12.23 21.36
CA THR A 51 49.74 12.28 20.00
C THR A 51 49.57 13.62 19.29
N GLY A 52 48.71 14.51 19.79
CA GLY A 52 48.44 15.82 19.18
C GLY A 52 47.69 15.77 17.84
N GLU A 53 47.35 14.58 17.34
CA GLU A 53 46.57 14.41 16.12
C GLU A 53 45.07 14.61 16.37
N ARG A 54 44.37 15.03 15.32
CA ARG A 54 42.92 15.23 15.34
C ARG A 54 42.25 13.85 15.45
N ARG A 55 41.63 13.55 16.59
CA ARG A 55 40.92 12.28 16.82
C ARG A 55 39.77 12.15 15.81
N ALA A 56 39.66 11.00 15.13
CA ALA A 56 38.45 10.68 14.38
C ALA A 56 37.24 10.68 15.33
N PRO A 57 36.05 11.15 14.92
CA PRO A 57 34.87 11.15 15.79
C PRO A 57 34.66 9.77 16.40
N ALA A 58 34.48 9.69 17.72
CA ALA A 58 34.38 8.43 18.45
C ALA A 58 33.08 7.67 18.17
N GLU A 59 32.10 8.32 17.54
CA GLU A 59 30.79 7.76 17.26
C GLU A 59 30.51 7.85 15.76
N ILE A 60 30.54 6.69 15.09
CA ILE A 60 29.86 6.53 13.80
C ILE A 60 28.36 6.40 14.14
N GLY A 61 27.57 7.40 13.74
CA GLY A 61 26.11 7.30 13.72
C GLY A 61 25.35 8.02 14.83
N THR A 62 25.55 9.33 15.03
CA THR A 62 24.56 10.13 15.77
C THR A 62 23.27 10.17 14.95
N ALA A 63 22.31 9.32 15.34
CA ALA A 63 20.98 9.26 14.73
C ALA A 63 20.41 10.68 14.57
N CYS A 64 19.74 10.92 13.45
CA CYS A 64 18.94 12.13 13.25
C CYS A 64 17.50 11.83 13.68
N ALA A 65 16.75 12.86 14.04
CA ALA A 65 15.32 12.73 14.23
C ALA A 65 14.57 13.76 13.39
N VAL A 66 13.34 13.44 13.02
CA VAL A 66 12.42 14.40 12.41
C VAL A 66 11.21 14.55 13.33
N VAL A 67 10.93 15.78 13.73
CA VAL A 67 9.67 16.16 14.39
C VAL A 67 8.70 16.66 13.33
N ASP A 68 7.56 16.00 13.23
CA ASP A 68 6.49 16.33 12.28
C ASP A 68 5.76 17.62 12.68
N ARG A 69 5.46 18.49 11.71
CA ARG A 69 4.76 19.78 11.97
C ARG A 69 3.28 19.62 12.30
N GLU A 70 2.61 18.63 11.75
CA GLU A 70 1.18 18.46 11.97
C GLU A 70 0.91 17.75 13.30
N THR A 71 1.66 16.67 13.54
CA THR A 71 1.45 15.72 14.63
C THR A 71 2.37 15.93 15.84
N GLY A 72 3.56 16.51 15.63
CA GLY A 72 4.57 16.65 16.69
C GLY A 72 5.33 15.36 17.01
N GLU A 73 5.08 14.28 16.27
CA GLU A 73 5.77 13.00 16.47
C GLU A 73 7.26 13.11 16.12
N LEU A 74 8.12 12.61 17.01
CA LEU A 74 9.56 12.47 16.79
C LEU A 74 9.88 11.07 16.25
N THR A 75 10.44 11.00 15.04
CA THR A 75 10.83 9.73 14.40
C THR A 75 12.34 9.68 14.21
N HIS A 76 12.96 8.52 14.38
CA HIS A 76 14.42 8.34 14.24
C HIS A 76 14.82 7.97 12.81
N TRP A 77 15.95 8.51 12.37
CA TRP A 77 16.46 8.40 11.01
C TRP A 77 17.96 8.10 10.99
N PRO A 78 18.47 7.50 9.90
CA PRO A 78 19.89 7.29 9.71
C PRO A 78 20.69 8.59 9.87
N SER A 79 21.94 8.46 10.31
CA SER A 79 22.89 9.57 10.43
C SER A 79 23.45 9.97 9.07
N VAL A 80 22.58 10.48 8.18
CA VAL A 80 22.91 11.00 6.84
C VAL A 80 22.76 12.53 6.82
N PRO A 81 23.28 13.25 5.80
CA PRO A 81 23.08 14.69 5.68
C PRO A 81 21.62 15.11 5.81
N VAL A 82 21.37 16.30 6.35
CA VAL A 82 20.02 16.80 6.64
C VAL A 82 19.11 16.75 5.40
N ASP A 83 19.60 17.15 4.24
CA ASP A 83 18.83 17.13 2.99
C ASP A 83 18.42 15.70 2.59
N GLU A 84 19.25 14.70 2.93
CA GLU A 84 18.95 13.28 2.71
C GLU A 84 17.93 12.76 3.74
N VAL A 85 18.01 13.19 5.01
CA VAL A 85 16.97 12.88 6.01
C VAL A 85 15.62 13.49 5.62
N VAL A 86 15.62 14.73 5.13
CA VAL A 86 14.42 15.39 4.60
C VAL A 86 13.86 14.58 3.43
N GLN A 87 14.71 14.17 2.50
CA GLN A 87 14.27 13.36 1.36
C GLN A 87 13.74 12.01 1.79
N LEU A 88 14.41 11.30 2.70
CA LEU A 88 13.95 10.04 3.28
C LEU A 88 12.60 10.20 4.01
N TYR A 89 12.40 11.34 4.67
CA TYR A 89 11.15 11.66 5.34
C TYR A 89 10.03 11.95 4.34
N ARG A 90 10.31 12.71 3.26
CA ARG A 90 9.39 12.92 2.13
C ARG A 90 9.10 11.62 1.40
N ASP A 91 10.08 10.74 1.26
CA ASP A 91 9.96 9.43 0.64
C ASP A 91 9.09 8.51 1.49
N LYS A 92 9.25 8.52 2.81
CA LYS A 92 8.33 7.85 3.75
C LYS A 92 6.90 8.40 3.63
N LEU A 93 6.75 9.68 3.36
CA LEU A 93 5.45 10.34 3.33
C LEU A 93 4.70 10.20 2.00
N GLY A 94 5.36 10.30 0.85
CA GLY A 94 4.70 10.34 -0.45
C GLY A 94 5.63 10.08 -1.63
N ALA A 95 6.60 9.18 -1.45
CA ALA A 95 7.60 8.82 -2.46
C ALA A 95 8.43 10.01 -2.98
N GLY A 96 8.58 11.06 -2.17
CA GLY A 96 9.53 12.15 -2.43
C GLY A 96 9.06 13.23 -3.40
N SER A 97 7.80 13.16 -3.87
CA SER A 97 7.30 14.00 -4.96
C SER A 97 6.22 15.00 -4.58
N TYR A 98 5.74 14.95 -3.32
CA TYR A 98 4.69 15.84 -2.85
C TYR A 98 5.19 17.27 -2.66
N ASP A 99 4.45 18.22 -3.22
CA ASP A 99 4.63 19.66 -3.03
C ASP A 99 3.31 20.26 -2.53
N PRO A 100 3.24 20.75 -1.28
CA PRO A 100 2.02 21.32 -0.72
C PRO A 100 1.61 22.65 -1.36
N SER A 101 2.48 23.30 -2.13
CA SER A 101 2.15 24.51 -2.89
C SER A 101 1.42 24.22 -4.20
N ARG A 102 1.43 22.95 -4.63
CA ARG A 102 0.77 22.49 -5.86
C ARG A 102 -0.54 21.78 -5.49
N PRO A 103 -1.59 21.87 -6.33
CA PRO A 103 -2.80 21.08 -6.12
C PRO A 103 -2.47 19.57 -6.20
N PRO A 104 -3.16 18.72 -5.43
CA PRO A 104 -3.08 17.27 -5.58
C PRO A 104 -3.37 16.82 -7.00
N LEU A 105 -2.66 15.79 -7.46
CA LEU A 105 -2.80 15.26 -8.82
C LEU A 105 -2.43 13.78 -8.84
N VAL A 106 -3.31 12.92 -9.38
CA VAL A 106 -2.98 11.51 -9.63
C VAL A 106 -2.08 11.36 -10.84
N GLY A 107 -1.29 10.28 -10.84
CA GLY A 107 -0.38 9.96 -11.91
C GLY A 107 -1.06 9.65 -13.24
N PRO A 108 -0.29 9.67 -14.34
CA PRO A 108 -0.81 9.42 -15.68
C PRO A 108 -1.24 7.97 -15.92
N GLY A 109 -1.08 7.08 -14.92
CA GLY A 109 -1.24 5.64 -15.08
C GLY A 109 -0.06 5.00 -15.81
N ALA A 110 -0.28 3.78 -16.27
CA ALA A 110 0.63 3.03 -17.13
C ALA A 110 -0.11 2.56 -18.39
N SER A 111 0.64 2.22 -19.42
CA SER A 111 0.12 1.64 -20.66
C SER A 111 0.49 0.17 -20.83
N ALA A 112 -0.30 -0.51 -21.65
CA ALA A 112 -0.04 -1.85 -22.13
C ALA A 112 -0.29 -1.95 -23.63
N VAL A 113 0.54 -2.72 -24.32
CA VAL A 113 0.40 -3.07 -25.73
C VAL A 113 0.39 -4.58 -25.86
N LEU A 114 -0.72 -5.13 -26.36
CA LEU A 114 -0.83 -6.55 -26.69
C LEU A 114 -0.76 -6.73 -28.20
N GLY A 115 0.21 -7.49 -28.69
CA GLY A 115 0.28 -7.96 -30.07
C GLY A 115 -0.48 -9.28 -30.21
N TYR A 116 -1.35 -9.40 -31.21
CA TYR A 116 -2.18 -10.59 -31.41
C TYR A 116 -2.48 -10.83 -32.89
N ARG A 117 -2.95 -12.04 -33.22
CA ARG A 117 -3.50 -12.35 -34.55
C ARG A 117 -5.01 -12.23 -34.54
N ASP A 118 -5.55 -11.50 -35.52
CA ASP A 118 -7.00 -11.39 -35.71
C ASP A 118 -7.59 -12.64 -36.39
N ALA A 119 -8.90 -12.62 -36.66
CA ALA A 119 -9.61 -13.74 -37.28
C ALA A 119 -9.14 -14.05 -38.72
N GLN A 120 -8.45 -13.10 -39.37
CA GLN A 120 -7.86 -13.26 -40.70
C GLN A 120 -6.42 -13.79 -40.62
N GLY A 121 -5.85 -13.87 -39.41
CA GLY A 121 -4.48 -14.29 -39.16
C GLY A 121 -3.47 -13.15 -39.28
N GLU A 122 -3.93 -11.90 -39.43
CA GLU A 122 -3.07 -10.72 -39.54
C GLU A 122 -2.64 -10.25 -38.14
N GLU A 123 -1.40 -9.78 -38.03
CA GLU A 123 -0.88 -9.25 -36.77
C GLU A 123 -1.41 -7.84 -36.51
N GLN A 124 -2.04 -7.67 -35.34
CA GLN A 124 -2.62 -6.44 -34.85
C GLN A 124 -2.05 -6.10 -33.48
N SER A 125 -2.22 -4.85 -33.05
CA SER A 125 -1.88 -4.42 -31.70
C SER A 125 -3.06 -3.73 -31.02
N LEU A 126 -3.21 -3.97 -29.72
CA LEU A 126 -4.15 -3.26 -28.86
C LEU A 126 -3.35 -2.47 -27.82
N PHE A 127 -3.42 -1.14 -27.91
CA PHE A 127 -2.89 -0.22 -26.91
C PHE A 127 -4.01 0.18 -25.94
N LEU A 128 -3.75 0.09 -24.64
CA LEU A 128 -4.59 0.65 -23.58
C LEU A 128 -3.75 1.41 -22.55
N LEU A 129 -4.39 2.38 -21.90
CA LEU A 129 -3.85 3.14 -20.77
C LEU A 129 -4.74 2.88 -19.54
N SER A 130 -4.16 2.79 -18.34
CA SER A 130 -4.96 2.88 -17.12
C SER A 130 -5.49 4.29 -16.95
N THR A 131 -6.71 4.37 -16.42
CA THR A 131 -7.29 5.63 -15.97
C THR A 131 -7.93 5.41 -14.60
N PRO A 132 -8.09 6.46 -13.79
CA PRO A 132 -8.68 6.32 -12.45
C PRO A 132 -10.00 5.52 -12.45
N GLY A 133 -10.08 4.52 -11.58
CA GLY A 133 -11.24 3.64 -11.39
C GLY A 133 -11.42 2.53 -12.43
N THR A 134 -10.48 2.37 -13.38
CA THR A 134 -10.60 1.36 -14.44
C THR A 134 -9.76 0.11 -14.21
N GLY A 135 -8.70 0.18 -13.41
CA GLY A 135 -7.76 -0.92 -13.19
C GLY A 135 -6.64 -1.03 -14.23
N HIS A 136 -5.74 -1.98 -13.98
CA HIS A 136 -4.53 -2.22 -14.75
C HIS A 136 -4.80 -2.48 -16.25
N PRO A 137 -4.06 -1.83 -17.16
CA PRO A 137 -4.34 -1.85 -18.59
C PRO A 137 -4.11 -3.22 -19.23
N GLU A 138 -3.15 -4.00 -18.75
CA GLU A 138 -2.72 -5.26 -19.37
C GLU A 138 -3.77 -6.37 -19.23
N VAL A 139 -4.37 -6.53 -18.05
CA VAL A 139 -5.47 -7.48 -17.85
C VAL A 139 -6.72 -7.00 -18.59
N ARG A 140 -6.99 -5.68 -18.60
CA ARG A 140 -8.11 -5.13 -19.37
C ARG A 140 -7.96 -5.32 -20.87
N ALA A 141 -6.74 -5.15 -21.39
CA ALA A 141 -6.43 -5.38 -22.81
C ALA A 141 -6.70 -6.84 -23.14
N TRP A 142 -6.25 -7.75 -22.27
CA TRP A 142 -6.52 -9.17 -22.45
C TRP A 142 -8.03 -9.50 -22.42
N ARG A 143 -8.78 -9.03 -21.43
CA ARG A 143 -10.25 -9.20 -21.38
C ARG A 143 -10.95 -8.63 -22.61
N THR A 144 -10.48 -7.48 -23.11
CA THR A 144 -11.00 -6.85 -24.34
C THR A 144 -10.75 -7.74 -25.57
N LEU A 145 -9.58 -8.38 -25.68
CA LEU A 145 -9.28 -9.32 -26.77
C LEU A 145 -10.12 -10.60 -26.66
N GLN A 146 -10.31 -11.13 -25.45
CA GLN A 146 -11.21 -12.27 -25.21
C GLN A 146 -12.64 -11.98 -25.66
N GLU A 147 -13.17 -10.80 -25.32
CA GLU A 147 -14.51 -10.35 -25.75
C GLU A 147 -14.62 -10.25 -27.29
N ARG A 148 -13.50 -10.00 -27.99
CA ARG A 148 -13.41 -9.99 -29.45
C ARG A 148 -13.19 -11.37 -30.06
N GLY A 149 -13.12 -12.43 -29.25
CA GLY A 149 -12.94 -13.80 -29.70
C GLY A 149 -11.49 -14.17 -30.03
N VAL A 150 -10.51 -13.37 -29.62
CA VAL A 150 -9.09 -13.72 -29.77
C VAL A 150 -8.75 -14.82 -28.78
N ARG A 151 -8.13 -15.89 -29.27
CA ARG A 151 -7.76 -17.03 -28.43
C ARG A 151 -6.44 -16.76 -27.70
N PRO A 152 -6.19 -17.37 -26.53
CA PRO A 152 -4.93 -17.25 -25.81
C PRO A 152 -3.68 -17.50 -26.67
N GLU A 153 -3.73 -18.51 -27.54
CA GLU A 153 -2.64 -18.89 -28.45
C GLU A 153 -2.37 -17.87 -29.56
N ASP A 154 -3.32 -16.97 -29.82
CA ASP A 154 -3.19 -15.94 -30.86
C ASP A 154 -2.58 -14.64 -30.30
N VAL A 155 -2.36 -14.54 -28.98
CA VAL A 155 -1.65 -13.41 -28.36
C VAL A 155 -0.14 -13.67 -28.40
N LEU A 156 0.58 -12.82 -29.12
CA LEU A 156 2.00 -13.01 -29.46
C LEU A 156 2.94 -12.28 -28.50
N SER A 157 2.53 -11.10 -28.01
CA SER A 157 3.35 -10.27 -27.15
C SER A 157 2.52 -9.41 -26.19
N VAL A 158 3.09 -9.17 -25.02
CA VAL A 158 2.60 -8.25 -24.00
C VAL A 158 3.75 -7.32 -23.62
N TYR A 159 3.59 -6.03 -23.91
CA TYR A 159 4.46 -4.97 -23.40
C TYR A 159 3.70 -4.13 -22.38
N THR A 160 4.34 -3.78 -21.28
CA THR A 160 3.81 -2.85 -20.27
C THR A 160 4.85 -1.83 -19.85
N ASP A 161 4.44 -0.61 -19.51
CA ASP A 161 5.40 0.40 -19.03
C ASP A 161 6.08 -0.02 -17.72
N LEU A 162 5.30 -0.61 -16.82
CA LEU A 162 5.74 -1.17 -15.54
C LEU A 162 5.68 -2.70 -15.62
N ARG A 163 6.63 -3.41 -15.02
CA ARG A 163 6.53 -4.87 -14.86
C ARG A 163 5.14 -5.23 -14.30
N PRO A 164 4.40 -6.20 -14.91
CA PRO A 164 3.05 -6.55 -14.45
C PRO A 164 3.00 -6.81 -12.95
N CYS A 165 2.03 -6.23 -12.27
CA CYS A 165 2.05 -6.14 -10.82
C CYS A 165 1.78 -7.48 -10.13
N GLU A 166 2.30 -7.63 -8.91
CA GLU A 166 2.02 -8.72 -7.97
C GLU A 166 1.37 -8.13 -6.70
N LEU A 167 0.44 -7.19 -6.90
CA LEU A 167 -0.14 -6.34 -5.86
C LEU A 167 -1.66 -6.52 -5.75
N PRO A 168 -2.25 -6.18 -4.59
CA PRO A 168 -3.69 -6.14 -4.42
C PRO A 168 -4.40 -5.28 -5.46
N GLY A 169 -5.57 -5.72 -5.94
CA GLY A 169 -6.32 -5.02 -6.99
C GLY A 169 -5.86 -5.30 -8.42
N GLY A 170 -4.85 -6.15 -8.62
CA GLY A 170 -4.26 -6.34 -9.95
C GLY A 170 -3.69 -7.72 -10.24
N TYR A 171 -2.78 -8.26 -9.39
CA TYR A 171 -2.05 -9.53 -9.59
C TYR A 171 -1.78 -9.91 -11.07
N CYS A 172 -1.45 -8.91 -11.89
CA CYS A 172 -1.52 -9.01 -13.35
C CYS A 172 -0.55 -10.06 -13.89
N ALA A 173 0.62 -10.18 -13.28
CA ALA A 173 1.61 -11.18 -13.65
C ALA A 173 1.04 -12.60 -13.55
N ALA A 174 0.36 -12.91 -12.43
CA ALA A 174 -0.23 -14.22 -12.20
C ALA A 174 -1.33 -14.54 -13.23
N VAL A 175 -2.19 -13.56 -13.52
CA VAL A 175 -3.27 -13.70 -14.51
C VAL A 175 -2.72 -13.94 -15.91
N LEU A 176 -1.83 -13.05 -16.37
CA LEU A 176 -1.35 -13.09 -17.75
C LEU A 176 -0.45 -14.31 -18.02
N LEU A 177 0.43 -14.68 -17.08
CA LEU A 177 1.28 -15.86 -17.25
C LEU A 177 0.47 -17.17 -17.23
N ALA A 178 -0.63 -17.22 -16.48
CA ALA A 178 -1.51 -18.38 -16.45
C ALA A 178 -2.36 -18.48 -17.73
N GLU A 179 -2.81 -17.35 -18.26
CA GLU A 179 -3.79 -17.32 -19.36
C GLU A 179 -3.17 -17.12 -20.75
N LEU A 180 -1.93 -16.65 -20.88
CA LEU A 180 -1.26 -16.37 -22.15
C LEU A 180 0.02 -17.21 -22.31
N PRO A 181 -0.10 -18.50 -22.63
CA PRO A 181 1.02 -19.45 -22.54
C PRO A 181 2.11 -19.28 -23.60
N VAL A 182 1.82 -18.60 -24.72
CA VAL A 182 2.75 -18.44 -25.85
C VAL A 182 3.26 -17.01 -26.02
N ALA A 183 2.70 -16.05 -25.29
CA ALA A 183 3.02 -14.64 -25.44
C ALA A 183 4.44 -14.36 -24.92
N SER A 184 5.17 -13.49 -25.62
CA SER A 184 6.41 -12.91 -25.11
C SER A 184 6.10 -11.73 -24.20
N PHE A 185 6.82 -11.58 -23.10
CA PHE A 185 6.60 -10.52 -22.12
C PHE A 185 7.81 -9.58 -22.07
N SER A 186 7.56 -8.28 -22.15
CA SER A 186 8.57 -7.24 -21.94
C SER A 186 7.98 -6.06 -21.18
N TYR A 187 8.84 -5.27 -20.53
CA TYR A 187 8.39 -4.11 -19.77
C TYR A 187 9.44 -2.99 -19.75
N GLY A 188 9.00 -1.75 -19.50
CA GLY A 188 9.88 -0.57 -19.46
C GLY A 188 10.69 -0.44 -18.17
N HIS A 189 10.03 -0.59 -17.01
CA HIS A 189 10.66 -0.38 -15.70
C HIS A 189 10.37 -1.51 -14.70
N ASP A 190 11.37 -1.82 -13.85
CA ASP A 190 11.28 -2.84 -12.81
C ASP A 190 10.33 -2.42 -11.68
N TYR A 191 9.06 -2.77 -11.82
CA TYR A 191 8.03 -2.67 -10.79
C TYR A 191 7.95 -3.98 -9.98
N GLY A 192 7.55 -3.91 -8.72
CA GLY A 192 7.58 -5.10 -7.86
C GLY A 192 6.86 -4.95 -6.53
N PRO A 193 6.93 -5.97 -5.66
CA PRO A 193 6.14 -5.99 -4.43
C PRO A 193 6.65 -5.03 -3.33
N ARG A 194 7.83 -4.43 -3.48
CA ARG A 194 8.44 -3.56 -2.44
C ARG A 194 8.31 -2.09 -2.77
N TYR A 195 7.99 -1.27 -1.77
CA TYR A 195 7.70 0.15 -1.88
C TYR A 195 8.80 0.94 -2.60
N ASP A 196 10.06 0.73 -2.21
CA ASP A 196 11.23 1.39 -2.81
C ASP A 196 11.30 1.17 -4.33
N ARG A 197 11.03 -0.07 -4.76
CA ARG A 197 11.02 -0.45 -6.18
C ARG A 197 9.82 0.15 -6.91
N ARG A 198 8.63 0.10 -6.30
CA ARG A 198 7.41 0.70 -6.88
C ARG A 198 7.58 2.20 -7.10
N ALA A 199 8.00 2.91 -6.06
CA ALA A 199 8.24 4.34 -6.10
C ALA A 199 9.31 4.73 -7.14
N ALA A 200 10.41 3.97 -7.21
CA ALA A 200 11.45 4.22 -8.21
C ALA A 200 10.94 4.02 -9.65
N ALA A 201 10.19 2.95 -9.92
CA ALA A 201 9.67 2.66 -11.24
C ALA A 201 8.62 3.68 -11.70
N VAL A 202 7.72 4.13 -10.82
CA VAL A 202 6.72 5.16 -11.15
C VAL A 202 7.38 6.52 -11.43
N ARG A 203 8.44 6.88 -10.69
CA ARG A 203 9.24 8.08 -10.99
C ARG A 203 9.91 7.97 -12.35
N ALA A 204 10.56 6.83 -12.64
CA ALA A 204 11.20 6.58 -13.92
C ALA A 204 10.20 6.63 -15.10
N LEU A 205 9.00 6.04 -14.93
CA LEU A 205 7.93 6.12 -15.91
C LEU A 205 7.47 7.56 -16.13
N THR A 206 7.31 8.34 -15.07
CA THR A 206 6.94 9.75 -15.16
C THR A 206 7.99 10.53 -15.96
N ASP A 207 9.27 10.35 -15.65
CA ASP A 207 10.37 11.00 -16.36
C ASP A 207 10.42 10.60 -17.85
N ALA A 208 10.29 9.31 -18.15
CA ALA A 208 10.27 8.79 -19.52
C ALA A 208 9.06 9.28 -20.33
N THR A 209 7.90 9.42 -19.68
CA THR A 209 6.69 10.00 -20.27
C THR A 209 6.94 11.45 -20.66
N GLU A 210 7.49 12.26 -19.76
CA GLU A 210 7.80 13.66 -20.07
C GLU A 210 8.80 13.80 -21.22
N GLU A 211 9.88 13.00 -21.20
CA GLU A 211 10.88 12.99 -22.26
C GLU A 211 10.27 12.65 -23.61
N SER A 212 9.42 11.62 -23.66
CA SER A 212 8.71 11.21 -24.87
C SER A 212 7.81 12.32 -25.41
N PHE A 213 7.08 13.04 -24.54
CA PHE A 213 6.24 14.17 -24.95
C PHE A 213 7.08 15.35 -25.46
N ARG A 214 8.19 15.69 -24.79
CA ARG A 214 9.12 16.73 -25.26
C ARG A 214 9.70 16.39 -26.63
N ALA A 215 10.18 15.16 -26.81
CA ALA A 215 10.75 14.68 -28.06
C ALA A 215 9.73 14.72 -29.22
N ALA A 216 8.46 14.44 -28.92
CA ALA A 216 7.36 14.54 -29.89
C ALA A 216 6.86 15.99 -30.13
N GLY A 217 7.44 17.00 -29.47
CA GLY A 217 6.97 18.40 -29.56
C GLY A 217 5.56 18.62 -28.98
N ARG A 218 5.10 17.73 -28.08
CA ARG A 218 3.78 17.78 -27.47
C ARG A 218 3.85 18.48 -26.10
N PRO A 219 2.75 19.11 -25.62
CA PRO A 219 2.69 19.64 -24.26
C PRO A 219 2.91 18.54 -23.23
N VAL A 220 3.90 18.73 -22.36
CA VAL A 220 4.27 17.76 -21.31
C VAL A 220 3.13 17.68 -20.28
N PRO A 221 2.69 16.48 -19.88
CA PRO A 221 1.68 16.34 -18.83
C PRO A 221 2.22 16.87 -17.49
N PRO A 222 1.36 17.42 -16.62
CA PRO A 222 1.79 17.87 -15.30
C PRO A 222 2.29 16.68 -14.46
N ARG A 223 3.35 16.89 -13.68
CA ARG A 223 3.86 15.85 -12.76
C ARG A 223 2.82 15.52 -11.69
N PRO A 224 2.65 14.22 -11.35
CA PRO A 224 1.82 13.80 -10.23
C PRO A 224 2.19 14.57 -8.95
N ASN A 225 1.21 14.78 -8.08
CA ASN A 225 1.39 15.40 -6.77
C ASN A 225 0.58 14.62 -5.75
N ARG A 226 1.15 13.48 -5.33
CA ARG A 226 0.52 12.54 -4.41
C ARG A 226 0.50 13.10 -2.99
N VAL A 227 -0.68 13.22 -2.40
CA VAL A 227 -0.80 13.62 -0.99
C VAL A 227 -0.24 12.51 -0.10
N PRO A 228 0.58 12.83 0.92
CA PRO A 228 1.07 11.85 1.87
C PRO A 228 -0.04 11.11 2.62
N PHE A 229 0.27 9.93 3.15
CA PHE A 229 -0.67 9.24 4.02
C PHE A 229 -0.99 10.09 5.26
N PRO A 230 -2.27 10.21 5.64
CA PRO A 230 -2.65 11.06 6.74
C PRO A 230 -2.25 10.39 8.08
N ARG A 231 -1.55 11.15 8.93
CA ARG A 231 -1.01 10.63 10.20
C ARG A 231 -1.91 10.87 11.41
N ALA A 232 -2.67 11.96 11.39
CA ALA A 232 -3.59 12.31 12.47
C ALA A 232 -4.96 12.63 11.88
N VAL A 233 -5.84 11.64 11.90
CA VAL A 233 -7.25 11.80 11.53
C VAL A 233 -8.10 11.49 12.75
N PRO A 234 -9.09 12.32 13.09
CA PRO A 234 -10.05 11.98 14.13
C PRO A 234 -10.72 10.64 13.80
N ALA A 235 -10.72 9.73 14.78
CA ALA A 235 -11.35 8.43 14.62
C ALA A 235 -12.84 8.59 14.27
N ALA A 236 -13.29 7.82 13.30
CA ALA A 236 -14.70 7.75 12.94
C ALA A 236 -15.51 7.15 14.11
N ASP A 237 -16.78 7.52 14.20
CA ASP A 237 -17.68 6.95 15.19
C ASP A 237 -17.71 5.42 15.09
N ALA A 238 -17.76 4.76 16.24
CA ALA A 238 -17.86 3.31 16.32
C ALA A 238 -19.17 2.83 15.67
N GLU A 239 -19.07 1.85 14.79
CA GLU A 239 -20.21 1.28 14.07
C GLU A 239 -20.50 -0.14 14.58
N ARG A 240 -21.72 -0.35 15.10
CA ARG A 240 -22.15 -1.67 15.58
C ARG A 240 -22.27 -2.66 14.42
N ASP A 241 -21.91 -3.92 14.64
CA ASP A 241 -21.93 -4.97 13.61
C ASP A 241 -23.29 -5.12 12.91
N ALA A 242 -24.40 -5.02 13.65
CA ALA A 242 -25.74 -5.09 13.05
C ALA A 242 -26.04 -3.90 12.13
N ALA A 243 -25.47 -2.72 12.38
CA ALA A 243 -25.58 -1.57 11.50
C ALA A 243 -24.71 -1.74 10.25
N LEU A 244 -23.46 -2.17 10.44
CA LEU A 244 -22.55 -2.52 9.36
C LEU A 244 -23.18 -3.58 8.44
N GLY A 245 -23.79 -4.63 9.00
CA GLY A 245 -24.46 -5.67 8.23
C GLY A 245 -25.62 -5.19 7.36
N ARG A 246 -26.38 -4.17 7.82
CA ARG A 246 -27.41 -3.53 6.99
C ARG A 246 -26.80 -2.71 5.87
N ARG A 247 -25.71 -1.99 6.14
CA ARG A 247 -24.98 -1.22 5.12
C ARG A 247 -24.40 -2.13 4.05
N LEU A 248 -23.73 -3.21 4.44
CA LEU A 248 -23.19 -4.22 3.52
C LEU A 248 -24.29 -4.82 2.64
N ALA A 249 -25.43 -5.20 3.22
CA ALA A 249 -26.57 -5.72 2.46
C ALA A 249 -27.17 -4.68 1.49
N GLY A 250 -27.16 -3.39 1.86
CA GLY A 250 -27.56 -2.31 0.97
C GLY A 250 -26.60 -2.09 -0.20
N LEU A 251 -25.30 -2.28 0.02
CA LEU A 251 -24.25 -2.07 -0.98
C LEU A 251 -24.09 -3.25 -1.95
N PHE A 252 -24.10 -4.47 -1.43
CA PHE A 252 -23.84 -5.69 -2.20
C PHE A 252 -25.11 -6.47 -2.56
N GLY A 253 -26.27 -6.06 -2.05
CA GLY A 253 -27.52 -6.82 -2.13
C GLY A 253 -27.60 -7.92 -1.07
N ALA A 254 -28.80 -8.46 -0.85
CA ALA A 254 -29.06 -9.48 0.17
C ALA A 254 -28.25 -10.78 -0.06
N GLU A 255 -28.17 -11.24 -1.30
CA GLU A 255 -27.38 -12.42 -1.70
C GLU A 255 -25.88 -12.12 -1.79
N GLY A 256 -25.49 -10.84 -1.74
CA GLY A 256 -24.10 -10.41 -1.82
C GLY A 256 -23.38 -10.41 -0.48
N VAL A 257 -24.05 -10.80 0.62
CA VAL A 257 -23.48 -10.86 1.96
C VAL A 257 -23.69 -12.24 2.56
N HIS A 258 -22.60 -12.93 2.89
CA HIS A 258 -22.62 -14.21 3.58
C HIS A 258 -22.44 -14.01 5.09
N ARG A 259 -23.40 -14.51 5.87
CA ARG A 259 -23.32 -14.50 7.34
C ARG A 259 -22.91 -15.88 7.81
N ALA A 260 -21.95 -15.93 8.72
CA ALA A 260 -21.56 -17.19 9.34
C ALA A 260 -22.70 -17.71 10.22
N ASP A 261 -22.88 -19.02 10.23
CA ASP A 261 -23.72 -19.67 11.24
C ASP A 261 -23.12 -19.43 12.63
N ALA A 262 -23.99 -19.23 13.63
CA ALA A 262 -23.55 -18.90 14.98
C ALA A 262 -22.79 -20.05 15.65
N ASP A 263 -23.19 -21.30 15.38
CA ASP A 263 -22.54 -22.48 15.93
C ASP A 263 -21.19 -22.71 15.25
N ASP A 264 -21.11 -22.55 13.92
CA ASP A 264 -19.85 -22.63 13.17
C ASP A 264 -18.85 -21.54 13.62
N ALA A 265 -19.31 -20.29 13.79
CA ALA A 265 -18.48 -19.22 14.31
C ALA A 265 -18.00 -19.51 15.74
N ALA A 266 -18.87 -20.01 16.61
CA ALA A 266 -18.53 -20.36 17.99
C ALA A 266 -17.51 -21.51 18.09
N ALA A 267 -17.55 -22.46 17.15
CA ALA A 267 -16.60 -23.58 17.06
C ALA A 267 -15.22 -23.16 16.54
N SER A 268 -15.10 -22.01 15.86
CA SER A 268 -13.83 -21.50 15.35
C SER A 268 -12.91 -20.94 16.47
N PRO A 269 -11.58 -20.88 16.25
CA PRO A 269 -10.65 -20.26 17.19
C PRO A 269 -10.64 -18.72 17.12
N LEU A 270 -11.55 -18.11 16.36
CA LEU A 270 -11.63 -16.67 16.20
C LEU A 270 -11.91 -15.96 17.54
N PRO A 271 -11.30 -14.78 17.78
CA PRO A 271 -11.66 -13.94 18.90
C PRO A 271 -13.14 -13.54 18.88
N GLU A 272 -13.73 -13.34 20.07
CA GLU A 272 -15.16 -13.07 20.22
C GLU A 272 -15.66 -11.91 19.35
N ALA A 273 -14.92 -10.81 19.28
CA ALA A 273 -15.28 -9.67 18.44
C ALA A 273 -15.41 -10.06 16.96
N ALA A 274 -14.45 -10.83 16.42
CA ALA A 274 -14.51 -11.29 15.03
C ALA A 274 -15.68 -12.25 14.79
N ARG A 275 -15.98 -13.15 15.74
CA ARG A 275 -17.15 -14.04 15.66
C ARG A 275 -18.46 -13.25 15.58
N GLN A 276 -18.62 -12.25 16.45
CA GLN A 276 -19.80 -11.38 16.43
C GLN A 276 -19.93 -10.65 15.11
N THR A 277 -18.83 -10.13 14.56
CA THR A 277 -18.84 -9.45 13.26
C THR A 277 -19.24 -10.40 12.13
N LEU A 278 -18.76 -11.65 12.10
CA LEU A 278 -19.16 -12.62 11.07
C LEU A 278 -20.65 -12.98 11.12
N VAL A 279 -21.24 -13.07 12.31
CA VAL A 279 -22.66 -13.37 12.50
C VAL A 279 -23.53 -12.14 12.18
N TRP A 280 -23.21 -10.99 12.78
CA TRP A 280 -24.05 -9.78 12.78
C TRP A 280 -23.77 -8.81 11.63
N ALA A 281 -22.55 -8.75 11.09
CA ALA A 281 -22.24 -7.98 9.89
C ALA A 281 -22.25 -8.88 8.64
N GLY A 282 -21.59 -10.05 8.72
CA GLY A 282 -21.32 -10.92 7.58
C GLY A 282 -20.14 -10.43 6.73
N LEU A 283 -19.74 -11.22 5.75
CA LEU A 283 -18.71 -10.89 4.76
C LEU A 283 -19.36 -10.64 3.39
N PRO A 284 -18.88 -9.67 2.59
CA PRO A 284 -19.30 -9.60 1.20
C PRO A 284 -18.86 -10.87 0.46
N VAL A 285 -19.71 -11.41 -0.41
CA VAL A 285 -19.35 -12.60 -1.22
C VAL A 285 -18.20 -12.27 -2.15
N ARG A 286 -18.18 -11.04 -2.70
CA ARG A 286 -17.13 -10.56 -3.58
C ARG A 286 -17.06 -9.04 -3.61
N VAL A 287 -15.84 -8.53 -3.63
CA VAL A 287 -15.49 -7.16 -4.00
C VAL A 287 -14.43 -7.27 -5.10
N GLU A 288 -14.79 -6.87 -6.32
CA GLU A 288 -14.03 -7.20 -7.53
C GLU A 288 -12.56 -6.78 -7.45
N GLY A 289 -11.66 -7.78 -7.46
CA GLY A 289 -10.20 -7.62 -7.38
C GLY A 289 -9.63 -7.40 -5.97
N PHE A 290 -10.47 -7.42 -4.92
CA PHE A 290 -10.06 -7.07 -3.56
C PHE A 290 -10.55 -8.04 -2.48
N PHE A 291 -11.65 -8.77 -2.73
CA PHE A 291 -12.10 -9.83 -1.84
C PHE A 291 -13.01 -10.83 -2.57
N ALA A 292 -12.88 -12.10 -2.25
CA ALA A 292 -13.80 -13.16 -2.60
C ALA A 292 -13.86 -14.15 -1.44
N LEU A 293 -15.07 -14.47 -1.00
CA LEU A 293 -15.31 -15.35 0.14
C LEU A 293 -14.75 -16.76 -0.10
N VAL A 294 -14.11 -17.32 0.93
CA VAL A 294 -13.80 -18.75 1.02
C VAL A 294 -14.63 -19.33 2.17
N PRO A 295 -15.59 -20.24 1.90
CA PRO A 295 -16.50 -20.74 2.92
C PRO A 295 -15.82 -21.73 3.87
N GLY A 296 -16.41 -21.90 5.06
CA GLY A 296 -16.07 -22.95 6.02
C GLY A 296 -15.01 -22.59 7.07
N LEU A 297 -14.47 -21.36 7.04
CA LEU A 297 -13.51 -20.85 8.03
C LEU A 297 -12.33 -21.83 8.34
N PRO A 298 -11.68 -22.44 7.33
CA PRO A 298 -10.54 -23.31 7.60
C PRO A 298 -9.35 -22.49 8.11
N ASP A 299 -8.38 -23.14 8.76
CA ASP A 299 -7.10 -22.49 9.01
C ASP A 299 -6.29 -22.35 7.70
N VAL A 300 -5.42 -21.34 7.62
CA VAL A 300 -4.65 -21.04 6.41
C VAL A 300 -3.72 -22.20 6.03
N ALA A 301 -3.07 -22.84 7.01
CA ALA A 301 -2.15 -23.94 6.74
C ALA A 301 -2.87 -25.17 6.15
N GLY A 302 -4.03 -25.53 6.71
CA GLY A 302 -4.91 -26.58 6.23
C GLY A 302 -5.42 -26.29 4.82
N HIS A 303 -5.83 -25.03 4.55
CA HIS A 303 -6.24 -24.62 3.21
C HIS A 303 -5.09 -24.78 2.20
N LEU A 304 -3.89 -24.29 2.52
CA LEU A 304 -2.71 -24.42 1.65
C LEU A 304 -2.37 -25.90 1.34
N ALA A 305 -2.49 -26.78 2.34
CA ALA A 305 -2.31 -28.22 2.13
C ALA A 305 -3.36 -28.80 1.17
N ALA A 306 -4.63 -28.43 1.36
CA ALA A 306 -5.75 -28.90 0.54
C ALA A 306 -5.62 -28.50 -0.94
N VAL A 307 -5.07 -27.31 -1.23
CA VAL A 307 -4.85 -26.82 -2.61
C VAL A 307 -3.46 -27.18 -3.18
N GLY A 308 -2.69 -28.05 -2.50
CA GLY A 308 -1.39 -28.51 -2.97
C GLY A 308 -0.27 -27.45 -2.92
N ARG A 309 -0.46 -26.36 -2.17
CA ARG A 309 0.53 -25.29 -1.99
C ARG A 309 1.30 -25.37 -0.67
N GLY A 310 0.91 -26.26 0.25
CA GLY A 310 1.52 -26.37 1.58
C GLY A 310 3.04 -26.60 1.59
N ALA A 311 3.60 -27.27 0.56
CA ALA A 311 5.04 -27.51 0.42
C ALA A 311 5.84 -26.29 -0.10
N ARG A 312 5.16 -25.25 -0.61
CA ARG A 312 5.80 -23.99 -1.07
C ARG A 312 6.22 -23.12 0.11
N VAL A 313 5.50 -23.23 1.23
CA VAL A 313 5.74 -22.44 2.44
C VAL A 313 6.61 -23.22 3.44
N PRO A 314 7.67 -22.60 4.02
CA PRO A 314 8.51 -23.26 5.00
C PRO A 314 7.73 -23.76 6.23
N ASP A 315 8.09 -24.92 6.77
CA ASP A 315 7.38 -25.58 7.87
C ASP A 315 7.14 -24.68 9.08
N ARG A 316 8.15 -23.89 9.48
CA ARG A 316 8.06 -22.93 10.58
C ARG A 316 6.98 -21.86 10.34
N VAL A 317 6.82 -21.41 9.10
CA VAL A 317 5.84 -20.39 8.72
C VAL A 317 4.47 -21.04 8.66
N ARG A 318 4.37 -22.25 8.10
CA ARG A 318 3.12 -23.02 8.06
C ARG A 318 2.56 -23.31 9.46
N ALA A 319 3.42 -23.57 10.45
CA ALA A 319 2.99 -23.73 11.84
C ALA A 319 2.34 -22.45 12.41
N VAL A 320 2.87 -21.27 12.07
CA VAL A 320 2.27 -19.99 12.45
C VAL A 320 0.93 -19.77 11.73
N LEU A 321 0.86 -20.12 10.44
CA LEU A 321 -0.36 -19.97 9.64
C LEU A 321 -1.51 -20.90 10.05
N ALA A 322 -1.23 -21.95 10.83
CA ALA A 322 -2.29 -22.77 11.45
C ALA A 322 -3.11 -21.99 12.49
N GLU A 323 -2.57 -20.89 13.01
CA GLU A 323 -3.24 -19.99 13.96
C GLU A 323 -3.96 -18.82 13.27
N TYR A 324 -4.22 -18.94 11.97
CA TYR A 324 -4.92 -17.93 11.15
C TYR A 324 -6.16 -18.57 10.54
N VAL A 325 -7.33 -17.96 10.75
CA VAL A 325 -8.60 -18.42 10.18
C VAL A 325 -8.86 -17.70 8.86
N LEU A 326 -9.01 -18.47 7.79
CA LEU A 326 -9.23 -17.97 6.44
C LEU A 326 -10.66 -17.46 6.27
N LEU A 327 -10.79 -16.24 5.75
CA LEU A 327 -12.07 -15.64 5.39
C LEU A 327 -12.31 -15.63 3.87
N GLY A 328 -11.24 -15.44 3.10
CA GLY A 328 -11.36 -15.22 1.66
C GLY A 328 -10.02 -15.05 0.97
N THR A 329 -10.06 -14.53 -0.25
CA THR A 329 -8.88 -14.16 -1.04
C THR A 329 -9.09 -12.80 -1.68
N ASP A 330 -8.03 -12.03 -1.89
CA ASP A 330 -8.08 -10.79 -2.70
C ASP A 330 -7.82 -11.03 -4.20
N GLY A 331 -7.83 -12.30 -4.64
CA GLY A 331 -7.53 -12.73 -6.00
C GLY A 331 -6.22 -13.50 -6.11
N HIS A 332 -5.33 -13.35 -5.14
CA HIS A 332 -4.13 -14.18 -5.02
C HIS A 332 -3.77 -14.47 -3.55
N ALA A 333 -3.70 -13.44 -2.71
CA ALA A 333 -3.40 -13.60 -1.30
C ALA A 333 -4.63 -14.10 -0.54
N LEU A 334 -4.38 -14.80 0.57
CA LEU A 334 -5.39 -15.35 1.47
C LEU A 334 -5.68 -14.35 2.59
N VAL A 335 -6.91 -13.85 2.64
CA VAL A 335 -7.37 -12.90 3.66
C VAL A 335 -7.82 -13.66 4.90
N ALA A 336 -7.14 -13.46 6.03
CA ALA A 336 -7.32 -14.25 7.23
C ALA A 336 -7.25 -13.40 8.52
N VAL A 337 -7.83 -13.92 9.60
CA VAL A 337 -7.78 -13.33 10.94
C VAL A 337 -6.76 -14.08 11.79
N GLN A 338 -5.82 -13.33 12.38
CA GLN A 338 -4.83 -13.85 13.32
C GLN A 338 -5.51 -14.22 14.64
N CYS A 339 -5.31 -15.46 15.12
CA CYS A 339 -5.91 -15.96 16.37
C CYS A 339 -4.88 -16.13 17.50
N THR A 340 -3.60 -15.86 17.25
CA THR A 340 -2.54 -15.91 18.27
C THR A 340 -2.73 -14.87 19.36
N ALA A 341 -2.35 -15.19 20.60
CA ALA A 341 -2.51 -14.30 21.77
C ALA A 341 -1.91 -12.89 21.55
N GLU A 342 -0.74 -12.80 20.90
CA GLU A 342 -0.19 -11.54 20.43
C GLU A 342 -0.82 -11.17 19.09
N GLY A 343 -1.62 -10.10 19.06
CA GLY A 343 -2.24 -9.59 17.83
C GLY A 343 -3.56 -10.26 17.44
N ALA A 344 -4.20 -10.99 18.34
CA ALA A 344 -5.51 -11.62 18.12
C ALA A 344 -6.53 -10.62 17.52
N GLY A 345 -7.18 -11.01 16.43
CA GLY A 345 -8.22 -10.23 15.76
C GLY A 345 -7.74 -9.41 14.56
N ARG A 346 -6.42 -9.22 14.41
CA ARG A 346 -5.84 -8.52 13.26
C ARG A 346 -6.11 -9.25 11.95
N VAL A 347 -6.35 -8.50 10.89
CA VAL A 347 -6.63 -9.03 9.55
C VAL A 347 -5.38 -8.92 8.69
N TRP A 348 -5.05 -10.01 7.99
CA TRP A 348 -3.83 -10.16 7.18
C TRP A 348 -4.13 -10.77 5.81
N ALA A 349 -3.37 -10.37 4.79
CA ALA A 349 -3.34 -10.99 3.47
C ALA A 349 -2.05 -11.80 3.35
N VAL A 350 -2.17 -13.11 3.30
CA VAL A 350 -1.06 -14.06 3.30
C VAL A 350 -0.79 -14.53 1.88
N ASP A 351 0.43 -14.35 1.40
CA ASP A 351 0.91 -14.88 0.13
C ASP A 351 0.95 -16.42 0.19
N PRO A 352 0.24 -17.13 -0.70
CA PRO A 352 0.12 -18.58 -0.64
C PRO A 352 1.39 -19.32 -1.11
N ASP A 353 2.34 -18.63 -1.73
CA ASP A 353 3.54 -19.21 -2.33
C ASP A 353 4.77 -19.08 -1.42
N ASN A 354 4.82 -18.05 -0.57
CA ASN A 354 5.95 -17.85 0.36
C ASN A 354 5.53 -17.67 1.83
N GLY A 355 4.24 -17.49 2.12
CA GLY A 355 3.70 -17.33 3.48
C GLY A 355 3.97 -15.97 4.12
N THR A 356 4.45 -14.98 3.36
CA THR A 356 4.58 -13.60 3.83
C THR A 356 3.22 -12.94 3.94
N GLY A 357 3.08 -11.99 4.87
CA GLY A 357 1.82 -11.31 5.14
C GLY A 357 1.90 -9.80 4.90
N ARG A 358 0.82 -9.23 4.36
CA ARG A 358 0.54 -7.78 4.45
C ARG A 358 -0.56 -7.56 5.46
N TYR A 359 -0.33 -6.61 6.37
CA TYR A 359 -1.34 -6.21 7.34
C TYR A 359 -2.47 -5.45 6.64
N LEU A 360 -3.73 -5.75 7.01
CA LEU A 360 -4.91 -5.02 6.54
C LEU A 360 -5.43 -4.10 7.62
N ASN A 361 -5.87 -4.64 8.75
CA ASN A 361 -6.63 -3.87 9.75
C ASN A 361 -6.45 -4.42 11.16
N ALA A 362 -6.74 -3.58 12.14
CA ALA A 362 -6.69 -3.90 13.57
C ALA A 362 -7.71 -4.96 13.95
N ASP A 363 -8.87 -4.95 13.29
CA ASP A 363 -9.97 -5.87 13.52
C ASP A 363 -10.85 -6.07 12.28
N LEU A 364 -11.74 -7.06 12.35
CA LEU A 364 -12.62 -7.44 11.24
C LEU A 364 -13.70 -6.40 10.92
N ASN A 365 -14.22 -5.68 11.92
CA ASN A 365 -15.24 -4.65 11.69
C ASN A 365 -14.63 -3.48 10.90
N SER A 366 -13.44 -3.03 11.32
CA SER A 366 -12.64 -2.01 10.62
C SER A 366 -12.32 -2.43 9.18
N TYR A 367 -11.87 -3.68 8.96
CA TYR A 367 -11.64 -4.22 7.61
C TYR A 367 -12.87 -4.14 6.72
N LEU A 368 -14.03 -4.58 7.21
CA LEU A 368 -15.27 -4.57 6.44
C LEU A 368 -15.76 -3.16 6.11
N ARG A 369 -15.57 -2.20 7.02
CA ARG A 369 -15.89 -0.78 6.79
C ARG A 369 -14.98 -0.19 5.70
N CYS A 370 -13.68 -0.47 5.74
CA CYS A 370 -12.73 -0.05 4.71
C CYS A 370 -13.05 -0.69 3.35
N LEU A 371 -13.44 -1.96 3.33
CA LEU A 371 -13.82 -2.69 2.11
C LEU A 371 -15.12 -2.16 1.50
N ALA A 372 -16.13 -1.86 2.32
CA ALA A 372 -17.35 -1.19 1.87
C ALA A 372 -17.04 0.20 1.29
N LEU A 373 -16.17 0.95 1.95
CA LEU A 373 -15.73 2.27 1.49
C LEU A 373 -15.04 2.18 0.11
N LEU A 374 -14.14 1.20 -0.10
CA LEU A 374 -13.49 0.98 -1.40
C LEU A 374 -14.51 0.69 -2.50
N ALA A 375 -15.48 -0.17 -2.21
CA ALA A 375 -16.54 -0.55 -3.16
C ALA A 375 -17.44 0.65 -3.54
N GLU A 376 -17.67 1.59 -2.62
CA GLU A 376 -18.41 2.83 -2.88
C GLU A 376 -17.58 3.86 -3.68
N ARG A 377 -16.30 4.06 -3.33
CA ARG A 377 -15.47 5.15 -3.88
C ARG A 377 -14.85 4.81 -5.23
N ARG A 378 -14.40 3.57 -5.45
CA ARG A 378 -13.67 3.20 -6.67
C ARG A 378 -14.47 3.43 -7.97
N PRO A 379 -15.77 3.08 -8.07
CA PRO A 379 -16.55 3.35 -9.27
C PRO A 379 -16.66 4.85 -9.60
N ALA A 380 -16.63 5.72 -8.58
CA ALA A 380 -16.74 7.17 -8.73
C ALA A 380 -15.50 7.82 -9.38
N LEU A 381 -14.37 7.11 -9.42
CA LEU A 381 -13.16 7.60 -10.07
C LEU A 381 -13.25 7.57 -11.60
N ARG A 382 -14.14 6.74 -12.17
CA ARG A 382 -14.20 6.52 -13.62
C ARG A 382 -14.58 7.78 -14.38
N GLY A 383 -13.73 8.13 -15.35
CA GLY A 383 -13.95 9.28 -16.22
C GLY A 383 -13.65 10.64 -15.59
N LEU A 384 -13.19 10.67 -14.33
CA LEU A 384 -12.67 11.89 -13.73
C LEU A 384 -11.35 12.29 -14.38
N ASP A 385 -11.11 13.59 -14.50
CA ASP A 385 -9.78 14.08 -14.81
C ASP A 385 -8.83 13.86 -13.61
N PRO A 386 -7.50 13.90 -13.82
CA PRO A 386 -6.55 13.60 -12.77
C PRO A 386 -6.61 14.50 -11.51
N TYR A 387 -7.04 15.76 -11.63
CA TYR A 387 -7.17 16.64 -10.46
C TYR A 387 -8.43 16.30 -9.65
N ALA A 388 -9.55 16.04 -10.34
CA ALA A 388 -10.78 15.61 -9.67
C ALA A 388 -10.61 14.24 -9.01
N ALA A 389 -9.93 13.30 -9.68
CA ALA A 389 -9.59 11.99 -9.12
C ALA A 389 -8.75 12.13 -7.84
N ALA A 390 -7.77 13.05 -7.82
CA ALA A 390 -6.93 13.30 -6.64
C ALA A 390 -7.74 13.71 -5.40
N GLY A 391 -8.80 14.51 -5.58
CA GLY A 391 -9.70 14.86 -4.48
C GLY A 391 -10.45 13.65 -3.89
N VAL A 392 -10.88 12.72 -4.75
CA VAL A 392 -11.54 11.48 -4.32
C VAL A 392 -10.55 10.54 -3.61
N VAL A 393 -9.32 10.42 -4.12
CA VAL A 393 -8.28 9.57 -3.51
C VAL A 393 -7.84 10.14 -2.15
N ASP A 394 -7.65 11.47 -2.02
CA ASP A 394 -7.33 12.10 -0.73
C ASP A 394 -8.45 11.92 0.31
N ALA A 395 -9.71 12.10 -0.10
CA ALA A 395 -10.85 11.83 0.78
C ALA A 395 -10.89 10.36 1.21
N PHE A 396 -10.70 9.42 0.26
CA PHE A 396 -10.68 7.99 0.54
C PHE A 396 -9.60 7.61 1.56
N GLN A 397 -8.35 8.08 1.41
CA GLN A 397 -7.29 7.75 2.37
C GLN A 397 -7.54 8.36 3.76
N ARG A 398 -8.14 9.56 3.85
CA ARG A 398 -8.52 10.15 5.14
C ARG A 398 -9.63 9.35 5.81
N GLU A 399 -10.63 8.92 5.05
CA GLU A 399 -11.71 8.07 5.55
C GLU A 399 -11.18 6.70 6.01
N LEU A 400 -10.23 6.09 5.29
CA LEU A 400 -9.53 4.87 5.74
C LEU A 400 -8.81 5.09 7.08
N ALA A 401 -8.04 6.16 7.23
CA ALA A 401 -7.33 6.45 8.47
C ALA A 401 -8.27 6.77 9.65
N ALA A 402 -9.44 7.35 9.37
CA ALA A 402 -10.47 7.57 10.39
C ALA A 402 -11.09 6.24 10.87
N LEU A 403 -11.26 5.28 9.97
CA LEU A 403 -11.76 3.95 10.30
C LEU A 403 -10.72 3.12 11.07
N ASP A 404 -9.48 3.15 10.60
CA ASP A 404 -8.36 2.44 11.20
C ASP A 404 -7.03 3.12 10.81
N GLY A 405 -6.40 3.82 11.75
CA GLY A 405 -5.18 4.58 11.49
C GLY A 405 -3.96 3.70 11.20
N THR A 406 -3.93 2.48 11.73
CA THR A 406 -2.77 1.59 11.62
C THR A 406 -2.51 1.10 10.20
N VAL A 407 -3.50 1.25 9.31
CA VAL A 407 -3.38 0.83 7.90
C VAL A 407 -2.30 1.59 7.14
N PHE A 408 -1.86 2.74 7.66
CA PHE A 408 -0.78 3.57 7.08
C PHE A 408 0.51 3.59 7.92
N ASP A 409 0.62 2.77 8.97
CA ASP A 409 1.86 2.68 9.78
C ASP A 409 3.06 2.20 8.97
N ASP A 410 2.82 1.38 7.94
CA ASP A 410 3.84 0.85 7.03
C ASP A 410 3.35 0.98 5.56
N PRO A 411 4.15 1.52 4.62
CA PRO A 411 3.80 1.60 3.20
C PRO A 411 3.64 0.22 2.50
N GLU A 412 4.03 -0.87 3.16
CA GLU A 412 3.79 -2.24 2.71
C GLU A 412 2.45 -2.81 3.18
N ASN A 413 1.71 -2.10 4.04
CA ASN A 413 0.36 -2.49 4.42
C ASN A 413 -0.56 -2.51 3.19
N TRP A 414 -1.55 -3.40 3.23
CA TRP A 414 -2.38 -3.69 2.07
C TRP A 414 -3.14 -2.44 1.57
N TRP A 415 -3.74 -1.67 2.48
CA TRP A 415 -4.44 -0.42 2.12
C TRP A 415 -3.49 0.68 1.65
N ALA A 416 -2.29 0.77 2.23
CA ALA A 416 -1.27 1.70 1.77
C ALA A 416 -0.89 1.43 0.30
N VAL A 417 -0.73 0.15 -0.07
CA VAL A 417 -0.47 -0.28 -1.45
C VAL A 417 -1.64 0.02 -2.38
N VAL A 418 -2.89 -0.18 -1.95
CA VAL A 418 -4.07 0.17 -2.76
C VAL A 418 -4.15 1.67 -3.00
N VAL A 419 -3.97 2.49 -1.96
CA VAL A 419 -4.00 3.96 -2.07
C VAL A 419 -2.85 4.49 -2.92
N GLU A 420 -1.65 3.91 -2.81
CA GLU A 420 -0.53 4.22 -3.70
C GLU A 420 -0.89 3.99 -5.17
N GLN A 421 -1.43 2.82 -5.51
CA GLN A 421 -1.83 2.52 -6.89
C GLN A 421 -2.97 3.44 -7.40
N LEU A 422 -3.88 3.87 -6.53
CA LEU A 422 -4.90 4.88 -6.87
C LEU A 422 -4.27 6.24 -7.18
N TRP A 423 -3.28 6.66 -6.38
CA TRP A 423 -2.51 7.87 -6.64
C TRP A 423 -1.68 7.78 -7.91
N ASP A 424 -1.19 6.61 -8.29
CA ASP A 424 -0.43 6.40 -9.51
C ASP A 424 -1.30 6.33 -10.77
N GLY A 425 -2.64 6.28 -10.61
CA GLY A 425 -3.60 6.18 -11.71
C GLY A 425 -3.73 4.75 -12.27
N MET A 426 -3.42 3.73 -11.46
CA MET A 426 -3.38 2.32 -11.85
C MET A 426 -4.67 1.55 -11.54
N LEU A 427 -5.48 2.01 -10.57
CA LEU A 427 -6.68 1.30 -10.06
C LEU A 427 -8.02 1.97 -10.31
#